data_AF-A0A3M1H4E6-F1
#
_entry.id   AF-A0A3M1H4E6-F1
#
_cell.length_a   1.000
_cell.length_b   1.000
_cell.length_c   1.000
_cell.angle_alpha   90.00
_cell.angle_beta   90.00
_cell.angle_gamma   90.00
#
_symmetry.space_group_name_H-M   'P 1'
#
loop_
_entity.id
_entity.type
_entity.pdbx_description
1 polymer ?
#
loop_
_entity_poly.entity_id
_entity_poly.type
_entity_poly.pdbx_seq_one_letter_code
_entity_poly.pdbx_strand_id
1 'polypeptide(L)'
;MASASVWGIDLGKSALKAVRMRAADDELEIQAVALYEYEIGDDGTIAPSEASRALDDLVADHPEIRKEAVYVSLPGHTAFSRFIKLPPFDERKLAEMVRFEAQQQIPFPIEEVVWDYALIDREYEDDEEREVGLFAIKRELVDTFLSDLSLSGLEPEGLTIAPLATYNYVMFDVEPDEDKLTLVLDVGWEHSDLIVVDGERYWIRNLALNGHELTKAIAQKLRMSFGAAEELKRNVATSPAQAKAVYQATTLVLRDFVAEIQRSLGFYKSQNRGRRLELGQVLLLGRGARLPNFQPFFQKELRCPVVTVQQLSNLALDVDLEPDELDLLKEELPSFCVALGLAIQGCGEAVADVDLLPPEIRQRKALARKKPMVAIAVALLWVAVLLSYFAHAGALEETKQVAQAANKHLRRLQSNAAKIKELKARTADREALTEAVAVVQGRDHPLELANLLAGVLPQHNDRLVELTDEQRRVLEQQGMKQHLVDEVAEQLRRAQAALNHEKTWLVESHWTADSRGARAELTVARLFVRDEQGRPDQAATLALLEKGVLADIRNVLPTAKFEGIPKTLYGLDPAAEKPPAGGLFGGASYQEYLAQKIVVVYPASAAESEGGEAAGDEGAGGAGR
;
A
#
# COMPACT_ATOMS: atom_id res chain seq x y z
N MET A 1 -3.12 -2.79 -18.62
CA MET A 1 -3.52 -1.37 -18.76
C MET A 1 -2.74 -0.89 -19.98
N ALA A 2 -3.36 -0.21 -20.95
CA ALA A 2 -2.58 0.40 -22.04
C ALA A 2 -1.50 1.29 -21.41
N SER A 3 -0.23 1.11 -21.79
CA SER A 3 0.83 1.97 -21.30
C SER A 3 0.53 3.42 -21.71
N ALA A 4 0.94 4.37 -20.87
CA ALA A 4 0.77 5.78 -21.19
C ALA A 4 1.70 6.16 -22.35
N SER A 5 1.16 6.85 -23.35
CA SER A 5 1.97 7.37 -24.46
C SER A 5 2.87 8.52 -24.00
N VAL A 6 4.01 8.67 -24.67
CA VAL A 6 5.06 9.62 -24.34
C VAL A 6 5.52 10.34 -25.60
N TRP A 7 5.73 11.65 -25.49
CA TRP A 7 6.27 12.49 -26.55
C TRP A 7 7.74 12.76 -26.31
N GLY A 8 8.58 12.43 -27.28
CA GLY A 8 9.94 12.94 -27.39
C GLY A 8 9.98 14.15 -28.33
N ILE A 9 10.39 15.32 -27.85
CA ILE A 9 10.41 16.58 -28.61
C ILE A 9 11.83 17.13 -28.67
N ASP A 10 12.39 17.16 -29.88
CA ASP A 10 13.65 17.83 -30.22
C ASP A 10 13.36 19.24 -30.73
N LEU A 11 13.63 20.25 -29.88
CA LEU A 11 13.61 21.67 -30.27
C LEU A 11 14.95 22.06 -30.89
N GLY A 12 15.22 21.49 -32.07
CA GLY A 12 16.40 21.78 -32.87
C GLY A 12 16.44 23.23 -33.35
N LYS A 13 17.61 23.70 -33.82
CA LYS A 13 17.78 25.11 -34.23
C LYS A 13 17.20 25.47 -35.59
N SER A 14 16.95 24.49 -36.45
CA SER A 14 16.38 24.71 -37.79
C SER A 14 14.97 24.15 -37.97
N ALA A 15 14.52 23.32 -37.03
CA ALA A 15 13.22 22.67 -37.06
C ALA A 15 12.93 22.06 -35.69
N LEU A 16 11.65 21.97 -35.35
CA LEU A 16 11.14 21.14 -34.27
C LEU A 16 10.82 19.75 -34.82
N LYS A 17 11.21 18.70 -34.10
CA LYS A 17 10.86 17.30 -34.40
C LYS A 17 10.23 16.64 -33.20
N ALA A 18 9.13 15.91 -33.39
CA ALA A 18 8.43 15.23 -32.33
C ALA A 18 8.08 13.80 -32.72
N VAL A 19 8.16 12.89 -31.75
CA VAL A 19 7.72 11.50 -31.88
C VAL A 19 6.84 11.17 -30.69
N ARG A 20 5.66 10.61 -30.94
CA ARG A 20 4.80 10.01 -29.92
C ARG A 20 5.00 8.51 -29.94
N MET A 21 5.28 7.93 -28.79
CA MET A 21 5.57 6.52 -28.64
C MET A 21 4.76 5.92 -27.49
N ARG A 22 4.47 4.63 -27.56
CA ARG A 22 3.81 3.88 -26.50
C ARG A 22 4.48 2.54 -26.33
N ALA A 23 4.69 2.13 -25.08
CA ALA A 23 5.06 0.75 -24.79
C ALA A 23 3.83 -0.17 -24.95
N ALA A 24 3.91 -1.11 -25.87
CA ALA A 24 2.86 -2.09 -26.15
C ALA A 24 3.43 -3.50 -25.97
N ASP A 25 2.95 -4.20 -24.94
CA ASP A 25 3.42 -5.53 -24.56
C ASP A 25 4.96 -5.60 -24.39
N ASP A 26 5.67 -6.08 -25.41
CA ASP A 26 7.14 -6.26 -25.45
C ASP A 26 7.85 -5.35 -26.47
N GLU A 27 7.14 -4.44 -27.13
CA GLU A 27 7.68 -3.55 -28.17
C GLU A 27 7.33 -2.08 -27.90
N LEU A 28 8.10 -1.17 -28.50
CA LEU A 28 7.81 0.26 -28.51
C LEU A 28 7.21 0.65 -29.87
N GLU A 29 5.99 1.17 -29.85
CA GLU A 29 5.24 1.55 -31.05
C GLU A 29 5.27 3.08 -31.25
N ILE A 30 5.66 3.52 -32.45
CA ILE A 30 5.54 4.91 -32.89
C ILE A 30 4.09 5.18 -33.30
N GLN A 31 3.44 6.10 -32.61
CA GLN A 31 2.02 6.45 -32.81
C GLN A 31 1.81 7.74 -33.59
N ALA A 32 2.79 8.64 -33.57
CA ALA A 32 2.77 9.87 -34.37
C ALA A 32 4.18 10.39 -34.58
N VAL A 33 4.41 11.08 -35.71
CA VAL A 33 5.63 11.87 -35.93
C VAL A 33 5.28 13.23 -36.51
N ALA A 34 6.04 14.25 -36.11
CA ALA A 34 5.85 15.61 -36.61
C ALA A 34 7.17 16.34 -36.86
N LEU A 35 7.20 17.16 -37.90
CA LEU A 35 8.31 18.02 -38.29
C LEU A 35 7.78 19.42 -38.62
N TYR A 36 8.27 20.43 -37.91
CA TYR A 36 7.97 21.84 -38.18
C TYR A 36 9.27 22.57 -38.51
N GLU A 37 9.49 22.89 -39.78
CA GLU A 37 10.67 23.62 -40.22
C GLU A 37 10.59 25.11 -39.86
N TYR A 38 11.73 25.69 -39.49
CA TYR A 38 11.82 27.13 -39.22
C TYR A 38 12.15 27.90 -40.50
N GLU A 39 11.61 29.11 -40.59
CA GLU A 39 12.00 30.05 -41.64
C GLU A 39 13.41 30.57 -41.39
N ILE A 40 14.26 30.46 -42.41
CA ILE A 40 15.64 30.93 -42.39
C ILE A 40 15.73 32.19 -43.23
N GLY A 41 16.14 33.30 -42.62
CA GLY A 41 16.33 34.57 -43.30
C GLY A 41 17.46 34.52 -44.35
N ASP A 42 17.44 35.46 -45.29
CA ASP A 42 18.47 35.57 -46.34
C ASP A 42 19.88 35.86 -45.81
N ASP A 43 19.99 36.30 -44.56
CA ASP A 43 21.23 36.51 -43.82
C ASP A 43 21.65 35.28 -42.98
N GLY A 44 20.85 34.20 -43.00
CA GLY A 44 21.07 32.97 -42.25
C GLY A 44 20.55 33.01 -40.82
N THR A 45 19.87 34.08 -40.41
CA THR A 45 19.28 34.18 -39.07
C THR A 45 17.94 33.45 -39.01
N ILE A 46 17.64 32.89 -37.83
CA ILE A 46 16.35 32.28 -37.51
C ILE A 46 15.76 33.11 -36.37
N ALA A 47 14.53 33.58 -36.55
CA ALA A 47 13.90 34.44 -35.55
C ALA A 47 13.63 33.63 -34.26
N PRO A 48 13.85 34.20 -33.05
CA PRO A 48 13.58 33.49 -31.80
C PRO A 48 12.14 32.97 -31.67
N SER A 49 11.19 33.64 -32.32
CA SER A 49 9.77 33.25 -32.34
C SER A 49 9.48 31.98 -33.13
N GLU A 50 10.38 31.52 -34.01
CA GLU A 50 10.16 30.33 -34.84
C GLU A 50 9.96 29.07 -33.99
N ALA A 51 10.78 28.91 -32.95
CA ALA A 51 10.67 27.76 -32.05
C ALA A 51 9.34 27.77 -31.28
N SER A 52 8.92 28.94 -30.77
CA SER A 52 7.63 29.08 -30.07
C SER A 52 6.45 28.85 -31.01
N ARG A 53 6.50 29.37 -32.24
CA ARG A 53 5.47 29.15 -33.27
C ARG A 53 5.32 27.66 -33.59
N ALA A 54 6.43 26.99 -33.88
CA ALA A 54 6.43 25.56 -34.16
C ALA A 54 5.92 24.72 -32.98
N LEU A 55 6.20 25.15 -31.75
CA LEU A 55 5.68 24.49 -30.55
C LEU A 55 4.17 24.68 -30.42
N ASP A 56 3.67 25.89 -30.64
CA ASP A 56 2.23 26.18 -30.63
C ASP A 56 1.49 25.40 -31.72
N ASP A 57 2.08 25.29 -32.92
CA ASP A 57 1.55 24.49 -34.03
C ASP A 57 1.51 23.00 -33.69
N LEU A 58 2.61 22.41 -33.19
CA LEU A 58 2.65 21.02 -32.69
C LEU A 58 1.52 20.76 -31.69
N VAL A 59 1.35 21.68 -30.75
CA VAL A 59 0.40 21.56 -29.64
C VAL A 59 -1.06 21.80 -30.09
N ALA A 60 -1.25 22.50 -31.20
CA ALA A 60 -2.55 22.68 -31.85
C ALA A 60 -2.94 21.45 -32.66
N ASP A 61 -1.99 20.86 -33.39
CA ASP A 61 -2.18 19.68 -34.22
C ASP A 61 -2.34 18.40 -33.36
N HIS A 62 -1.63 18.33 -32.22
CA HIS A 62 -1.64 17.18 -31.30
C HIS A 62 -2.07 17.59 -29.88
N PRO A 63 -3.35 17.94 -29.64
CA PRO A 63 -3.82 18.44 -28.35
C PRO A 63 -3.66 17.45 -27.17
N GLU A 64 -3.56 16.15 -27.45
CA GLU A 64 -3.30 15.08 -26.48
C GLU A 64 -1.94 15.22 -25.75
N ILE A 65 -0.95 15.89 -26.37
CA ILE A 65 0.39 16.11 -25.81
C ILE A 65 0.36 16.74 -24.41
N ARG A 66 -0.66 17.56 -24.12
CA ARG A 66 -0.84 18.23 -22.82
C ARG A 66 -1.23 17.29 -21.68
N LYS A 67 -1.67 16.07 -22.00
CA LYS A 67 -2.12 15.05 -21.04
C LYS A 67 -1.15 13.88 -20.93
N GLU A 68 -0.12 13.87 -21.77
CA GLU A 68 0.84 12.79 -21.89
C GLU A 68 2.20 13.22 -21.34
N ALA A 69 3.09 12.26 -21.13
CA ALA A 69 4.44 12.57 -20.71
C ALA A 69 5.21 13.24 -21.86
N VAL A 70 6.00 14.27 -21.56
CA VAL A 70 6.80 14.99 -22.55
C VAL A 70 8.26 14.98 -22.12
N TYR A 71 9.12 14.48 -22.99
CA TYR A 71 10.57 14.44 -22.82
C TYR A 71 11.21 15.35 -23.86
N VAL A 72 12.14 16.18 -23.41
CA VAL A 72 12.80 17.19 -24.22
C VAL A 72 14.30 17.12 -24.05
N SER A 73 15.04 17.68 -25.00
CA SER A 73 16.50 17.80 -24.91
C SER A 73 16.99 19.22 -25.04
N LEU A 74 18.10 19.52 -24.38
CA LEU A 74 18.94 20.67 -24.70
C LEU A 74 20.12 20.27 -25.60
N PRO A 75 20.65 21.20 -26.41
CA PRO A 75 21.85 20.97 -27.23
C PRO A 75 23.06 20.47 -26.43
N GLY A 76 23.78 19.47 -26.95
CA GLY A 76 24.95 18.87 -26.26
C GLY A 76 26.04 19.88 -25.87
N HIS A 77 26.27 20.90 -26.70
CA HIS A 77 27.27 21.95 -26.45
C HIS A 77 26.95 22.88 -25.28
N THR A 78 25.70 22.89 -24.81
CA THR A 78 25.29 23.67 -23.63
C THR A 78 25.58 22.96 -22.31
N ALA A 79 25.90 21.67 -22.38
CA ALA A 79 26.19 20.83 -21.23
C ALA A 79 27.69 20.59 -21.06
N PHE A 80 28.11 20.57 -19.80
CA PHE A 80 29.37 19.98 -19.40
C PHE A 80 29.20 18.47 -19.31
N SER A 81 29.97 17.73 -20.11
CA SER A 81 29.99 16.25 -20.11
C SER A 81 31.38 15.76 -19.75
N ARG A 82 31.50 14.87 -18.76
CA ARG A 82 32.80 14.32 -18.35
C ARG A 82 32.68 12.90 -17.83
N PHE A 83 33.51 12.01 -18.36
CA PHE A 83 33.61 10.62 -17.92
C PHE A 83 34.74 10.49 -16.91
N ILE A 84 34.44 9.89 -15.76
CA ILE A 84 35.37 9.68 -14.65
C ILE A 84 35.38 8.21 -14.24
N LYS A 85 36.44 7.83 -13.52
CA LYS A 85 36.57 6.52 -12.90
C LYS A 85 36.43 6.67 -11.40
N LEU A 86 35.54 5.89 -10.82
CA LEU A 86 35.33 5.82 -9.38
C LEU A 86 36.09 4.62 -8.82
N PRO A 87 36.78 4.76 -7.68
CA PRO A 87 37.38 3.62 -7.00
C PRO A 87 36.30 2.61 -6.58
N PRO A 88 36.64 1.34 -6.30
CA PRO A 88 35.69 0.36 -5.81
C PRO A 88 34.91 0.86 -4.58
N PHE A 89 33.59 0.68 -4.58
CA PHE A 89 32.71 1.16 -3.52
C PHE A 89 31.57 0.18 -3.20
N ASP A 90 31.08 0.26 -1.97
CA ASP A 90 29.78 -0.33 -1.61
C ASP A 90 28.68 0.45 -2.33
N GLU A 91 27.80 -0.24 -3.07
CA GLU A 91 26.69 0.34 -3.83
C GLU A 91 25.84 1.31 -3.00
N ARG A 92 25.73 1.08 -1.69
CA ARG A 92 25.01 1.98 -0.77
C ARG A 92 25.60 3.38 -0.68
N LYS A 93 26.89 3.53 -1.02
CA LYS A 93 27.63 4.80 -1.00
C LYS A 93 27.78 5.44 -2.38
N LEU A 94 27.28 4.81 -3.44
CA LEU A 94 27.40 5.30 -4.82
C LEU A 94 27.01 6.77 -4.93
N ALA A 95 25.80 7.13 -4.48
CA ALA A 95 25.28 8.49 -4.63
C ALA A 95 26.13 9.54 -3.90
N GLU A 96 26.66 9.22 -2.71
CA GLU A 96 27.56 10.13 -1.97
C GLU A 96 28.89 10.31 -2.69
N MET A 97 29.44 9.22 -3.24
CA MET A 97 30.73 9.22 -3.92
C MET A 97 30.67 9.96 -5.25
N VAL A 98 29.64 9.68 -6.07
CA VAL A 98 29.39 10.40 -7.32
C VAL A 98 29.20 11.88 -7.04
N ARG A 99 28.44 12.25 -5.99
CA ARG A 99 28.24 13.65 -5.61
C ARG A 99 29.55 14.33 -5.21
N PHE A 100 30.42 13.65 -4.47
CA PHE A 100 31.73 14.17 -4.09
C PHE A 100 32.62 14.42 -5.32
N GLU A 101 32.67 13.46 -6.24
CA GLU A 101 33.42 13.63 -7.50
C GLU A 101 32.81 14.71 -8.38
N ALA A 102 31.48 14.76 -8.52
CA ALA A 102 30.80 15.80 -9.30
C ALA A 102 31.18 17.21 -8.83
N GLN A 103 31.25 17.45 -7.51
CA GLN A 103 31.67 18.73 -6.95
C GLN A 103 33.12 19.13 -7.30
N GLN A 104 34.00 18.16 -7.54
CA GLN A 104 35.39 18.44 -7.92
C GLN A 104 35.57 18.58 -9.43
N GLN A 105 34.77 17.85 -10.20
CA GLN A 105 34.95 17.71 -11.64
C GLN A 105 34.16 18.76 -12.44
N ILE A 106 33.01 19.20 -11.91
CA ILE A 106 32.18 20.26 -12.52
C ILE A 106 32.84 21.61 -12.23
N PRO A 107 33.16 22.42 -13.26
CA PRO A 107 33.91 23.68 -13.10
C PRO A 107 33.05 24.86 -12.63
N PHE A 108 31.86 24.59 -12.07
CA PHE A 108 30.89 25.58 -11.61
C PHE A 108 30.40 25.21 -10.21
N PRO A 109 29.91 26.17 -9.41
CA PRO A 109 29.23 25.86 -8.16
C PRO A 109 28.09 24.87 -8.39
N ILE A 110 28.02 23.81 -7.58
CA ILE A 110 27.07 22.72 -7.78
C ILE A 110 25.61 23.19 -7.63
N GLU A 111 25.40 24.31 -6.92
CA GLU A 111 24.11 24.96 -6.73
C GLU A 111 23.63 25.74 -7.95
N GLU A 112 24.56 26.20 -8.81
CA GLU A 112 24.27 26.99 -10.02
C GLU A 112 24.01 26.10 -11.26
N VAL A 113 24.13 24.79 -11.10
CA VAL A 113 23.92 23.81 -12.16
C VAL A 113 22.82 22.83 -11.80
N VAL A 114 22.14 22.33 -12.83
CA VAL A 114 21.38 21.09 -12.75
C VAL A 114 22.27 20.01 -13.35
N TRP A 115 22.45 18.93 -12.62
CA TRP A 115 23.36 17.87 -13.01
C TRP A 115 22.79 16.51 -12.63
N ASP A 116 23.18 15.51 -13.40
CA ASP A 116 22.87 14.11 -13.15
C ASP A 116 23.99 13.24 -13.75
N TYR A 117 23.94 11.94 -13.56
CA TYR A 117 24.98 11.01 -13.98
C TYR A 117 24.42 9.74 -14.59
N ALA A 118 25.20 9.13 -15.49
CA ALA A 118 24.95 7.79 -16.00
C ALA A 118 26.08 6.87 -15.57
N LEU A 119 25.73 5.71 -15.03
CA LEU A 119 26.68 4.61 -14.88
C LEU A 119 26.90 3.96 -16.23
N ILE A 120 28.14 3.62 -16.54
CA ILE A 120 28.40 2.72 -17.66
C ILE A 120 28.11 1.30 -17.17
N ASP A 121 26.99 0.75 -17.60
CA ASP A 121 26.53 -0.57 -17.19
C ASP A 121 27.30 -1.63 -17.98
N ARG A 122 28.28 -2.24 -17.32
CA ARG A 122 29.08 -3.35 -17.83
C ARG A 122 29.46 -4.27 -16.69
N GLU A 123 29.97 -5.44 -17.02
CA GLU A 123 30.61 -6.28 -16.01
C GLU A 123 31.92 -5.60 -15.52
N TYR A 124 31.97 -5.38 -14.20
CA TYR A 124 33.16 -4.92 -13.48
C TYR A 124 33.59 -6.03 -12.53
N GLU A 125 34.89 -6.26 -12.41
CA GLU A 125 35.43 -7.07 -11.32
C GLU A 125 35.25 -6.33 -9.97
N ASP A 126 35.19 -7.05 -8.85
CA ASP A 126 34.94 -6.47 -7.51
C ASP A 126 35.91 -5.34 -7.13
N ASP A 127 37.16 -5.43 -7.62
CA ASP A 127 38.24 -4.46 -7.36
C ASP A 127 38.45 -3.48 -8.54
N GLU A 128 37.60 -3.52 -9.57
CA GLU A 128 37.72 -2.64 -10.74
C GLU A 128 37.09 -1.27 -10.50
N GLU A 129 37.71 -0.22 -11.05
CA GLU A 129 37.14 1.12 -11.05
C GLU A 129 35.88 1.19 -11.93
N ARG A 130 34.81 1.77 -11.39
CA ARG A 130 33.54 1.97 -12.11
C ARG A 130 33.60 3.23 -12.97
N GLU A 131 33.13 3.16 -14.21
CA GLU A 131 33.09 4.33 -15.10
C GLU A 131 31.74 5.04 -14.99
N VAL A 132 31.77 6.38 -14.85
CA VAL A 132 30.58 7.23 -14.69
C VAL A 132 30.67 8.45 -15.60
N GLY A 133 29.59 8.72 -16.34
CA GLY A 133 29.41 9.95 -17.09
C GLY A 133 28.69 11.01 -16.24
N LEU A 134 29.33 12.15 -16.02
CA LEU A 134 28.75 13.32 -15.35
C LEU A 134 28.26 14.32 -16.38
N PHE A 135 27.02 14.81 -16.21
CA PHE A 135 26.38 15.76 -17.10
C PHE A 135 25.82 16.94 -16.30
N ALA A 136 26.17 18.17 -16.68
CA ALA A 136 25.72 19.36 -15.96
C ALA A 136 25.40 20.52 -16.91
N ILE A 137 24.31 21.23 -16.65
CA ILE A 137 23.88 22.43 -17.38
C ILE A 137 23.67 23.56 -16.37
N LYS A 138 23.99 24.80 -16.76
CA LYS A 138 23.67 25.97 -15.95
C LYS A 138 22.16 26.06 -15.70
N ARG A 139 21.76 26.23 -14.44
CA ARG A 139 20.36 26.28 -14.04
C ARG A 139 19.57 27.36 -14.78
N GLU A 140 20.16 28.53 -14.99
CA GLU A 140 19.56 29.65 -15.75
C GLU A 140 19.10 29.25 -17.16
N LEU A 141 19.89 28.42 -17.86
CA LEU A 141 19.56 27.95 -19.20
C LEU A 141 18.38 26.97 -19.16
N VAL A 142 18.39 26.06 -18.19
CA VAL A 142 17.29 25.11 -17.96
C VAL A 142 16.01 25.86 -17.63
N ASP A 143 16.06 26.82 -16.70
CA ASP A 143 14.89 27.59 -16.27
C ASP A 143 14.28 28.41 -17.40
N THR A 144 15.13 29.02 -18.25
CA THR A 144 14.69 29.78 -19.43
C THR A 144 14.00 28.85 -20.42
N PHE A 145 14.63 27.72 -20.75
CA PHE A 145 14.07 26.73 -21.67
C PHE A 145 12.73 26.16 -21.18
N LEU A 146 12.62 25.80 -19.90
CA LEU A 146 11.37 25.31 -19.32
C LEU A 146 10.28 26.40 -19.27
N SER A 147 10.67 27.66 -19.09
CA SER A 147 9.74 28.79 -19.13
C SER A 147 9.16 28.98 -20.53
N ASP A 148 9.98 28.87 -21.58
CA ASP A 148 9.52 28.95 -22.97
C ASP A 148 8.51 27.85 -23.32
N LEU A 149 8.79 26.60 -22.89
CA LEU A 149 7.85 25.48 -23.06
C LEU A 149 6.52 25.70 -22.30
N SER A 150 6.61 26.29 -21.11
CA SER A 150 5.44 26.57 -20.27
C SER A 150 4.50 27.59 -20.91
N LEU A 151 5.00 28.51 -21.75
CA LEU A 151 4.18 29.49 -22.48
C LEU A 151 3.24 28.81 -23.49
N SER A 152 3.66 27.70 -24.10
CA SER A 152 2.83 26.86 -24.99
C SER A 152 2.00 25.83 -24.20
N GLY A 153 2.06 25.86 -22.88
CA GLY A 153 1.31 24.97 -22.00
C GLY A 153 1.90 23.56 -21.88
N LEU A 154 3.19 23.40 -22.18
CA LEU A 154 3.91 22.15 -21.99
C LEU A 154 4.70 22.19 -20.70
N GLU A 155 4.53 21.16 -19.88
CA GLU A 155 5.37 20.91 -18.71
C GLU A 155 6.12 19.59 -18.95
N PRO A 156 7.42 19.59 -19.27
CA PRO A 156 8.19 18.35 -19.49
C PRO A 156 8.30 17.48 -18.24
N GLU A 157 8.29 16.17 -18.41
CA GLU A 157 8.53 15.18 -17.35
C GLU A 157 9.99 14.73 -17.27
N GLY A 158 10.73 14.81 -18.37
CA GLY A 158 12.16 14.57 -18.40
C GLY A 158 12.86 15.57 -19.32
N LEU A 159 14.09 15.90 -18.96
CA LEU A 159 14.96 16.78 -19.73
C LEU A 159 16.35 16.15 -19.80
N THR A 160 16.89 15.91 -21.00
CA THR A 160 18.26 15.42 -21.16
C THR A 160 19.05 16.27 -22.16
N ILE A 161 20.21 15.79 -22.62
CA ILE A 161 20.95 16.40 -23.73
C ILE A 161 20.78 15.59 -25.00
N ALA A 162 20.73 16.28 -26.14
CA ALA A 162 20.54 15.69 -27.46
C ALA A 162 21.47 14.47 -27.73
N PRO A 163 22.79 14.49 -27.44
CA PRO A 163 23.64 13.32 -27.70
C PRO A 163 23.33 12.11 -26.82
N LEU A 164 22.76 12.28 -25.62
CA LEU A 164 22.32 11.14 -24.81
C LEU A 164 21.04 10.53 -25.36
N ALA A 165 20.09 11.36 -25.80
CA ALA A 165 18.92 10.87 -26.50
C ALA A 165 19.32 10.11 -27.78
N THR A 166 20.21 10.67 -28.61
CA THR A 166 20.74 9.98 -29.79
C THR A 166 21.44 8.66 -29.42
N TYR A 167 22.19 8.62 -28.32
CA TYR A 167 22.77 7.37 -27.82
C TYR A 167 21.70 6.33 -27.46
N ASN A 168 20.66 6.73 -26.72
CA ASN A 168 19.54 5.84 -26.37
C ASN A 168 18.84 5.27 -27.61
N TYR A 169 18.61 6.10 -28.64
CA TYR A 169 18.08 5.62 -29.92
C TYR A 169 18.99 4.59 -30.59
N VAL A 170 20.29 4.88 -30.68
CA VAL A 170 21.26 4.00 -31.35
C VAL A 170 21.37 2.66 -30.62
N MET A 171 21.41 2.66 -29.29
CA MET A 171 21.48 1.43 -28.52
C MET A 171 20.21 0.60 -28.62
N PHE A 172 19.04 1.25 -28.74
CA PHE A 172 17.76 0.54 -28.82
C PHE A 172 17.45 -0.03 -30.21
N ASP A 173 17.64 0.75 -31.28
CA ASP A 173 17.12 0.41 -32.61
C ASP A 173 18.21 0.06 -33.65
N VAL A 174 19.45 0.46 -33.41
CA VAL A 174 20.57 0.21 -34.34
C VAL A 174 21.47 -0.93 -33.87
N GLU A 175 21.66 -1.08 -32.55
CA GLU A 175 22.48 -2.13 -31.91
C GLU A 175 23.88 -2.27 -32.53
N PRO A 176 24.80 -1.32 -32.26
CA PRO A 176 26.15 -1.36 -32.80
C PRO A 176 26.94 -2.63 -32.43
N ASP A 177 27.87 -3.03 -33.30
CA ASP A 177 28.81 -4.14 -33.06
C ASP A 177 29.63 -3.90 -31.77
N GLU A 178 29.48 -4.80 -30.79
CA GLU A 178 30.14 -4.71 -29.47
C GLU A 178 31.68 -4.82 -29.55
N ASP A 179 32.21 -5.50 -30.56
CA ASP A 179 33.66 -5.74 -30.70
C ASP A 179 34.40 -4.58 -31.37
N LYS A 180 33.68 -3.61 -31.95
CA LYS A 180 34.28 -2.49 -32.70
C LYS A 180 33.70 -1.15 -32.30
N LEU A 181 34.51 -0.11 -32.44
CA LEU A 181 34.03 1.25 -32.26
C LEU A 181 33.04 1.62 -33.36
N THR A 182 31.88 2.12 -32.96
CA THR A 182 30.94 2.83 -33.84
C THR A 182 30.98 4.31 -33.51
N LEU A 183 31.29 5.14 -34.50
CA LEU A 183 31.20 6.59 -34.37
C LEU A 183 29.84 7.05 -34.84
N VAL A 184 29.00 7.51 -33.92
CA VAL A 184 27.74 8.16 -34.26
C VAL A 184 28.02 9.64 -34.45
N LEU A 185 27.69 10.15 -35.63
CA LEU A 185 27.84 11.55 -35.97
C LEU A 185 26.46 12.12 -36.32
N ASP A 186 25.89 12.88 -35.39
CA ASP A 186 24.67 13.65 -35.61
C ASP A 186 25.03 15.07 -36.08
N VAL A 187 24.73 15.37 -37.35
CA VAL A 187 25.07 16.64 -37.97
C VAL A 187 23.87 17.58 -37.93
N GLY A 188 23.87 18.46 -36.93
CA GLY A 188 22.85 19.49 -36.72
C GLY A 188 23.10 20.81 -37.45
N TRP A 189 22.23 21.79 -37.22
CA TRP A 189 22.29 23.12 -37.86
C TRP A 189 23.40 24.02 -37.29
N GLU A 190 23.50 24.10 -35.96
CA GLU A 190 24.43 25.00 -35.25
C GLU A 190 25.59 24.25 -34.56
N HIS A 191 25.43 22.95 -34.32
CA HIS A 191 26.45 22.08 -33.74
C HIS A 191 26.27 20.68 -34.31
N SER A 192 27.31 19.86 -34.18
CA SER A 192 27.22 18.43 -34.44
C SER A 192 27.72 17.67 -33.24
N ASP A 193 27.11 16.53 -32.95
CA ASP A 193 27.48 15.69 -31.84
C ASP A 193 28.19 14.44 -32.35
N LEU A 194 29.33 14.13 -31.76
CA LEU A 194 30.09 12.91 -31.99
C LEU A 194 30.01 12.03 -30.76
N ILE A 195 29.45 10.84 -30.92
CA ILE A 195 29.38 9.83 -29.88
C ILE A 195 30.25 8.65 -30.32
N VAL A 196 31.20 8.27 -29.47
CA VAL A 196 31.98 7.05 -29.65
C VAL A 196 31.28 5.97 -28.86
N VAL A 197 30.76 4.95 -29.53
CA VAL A 197 30.17 3.75 -28.91
C VAL A 197 31.19 2.62 -28.97
N ASP A 198 31.40 1.93 -27.85
CA ASP A 198 32.43 0.92 -27.60
C ASP A 198 31.85 -0.19 -26.72
N GLY A 199 31.03 -1.05 -27.32
CA GLY A 199 30.12 -1.93 -26.58
C GLY A 199 29.18 -1.09 -25.72
N GLU A 200 29.13 -1.40 -24.42
CA GLU A 200 28.30 -0.67 -23.43
C GLU A 200 28.90 0.69 -23.03
N ARG A 201 30.16 0.97 -23.40
CA ARG A 201 30.79 2.27 -23.14
C ARG A 201 30.41 3.27 -24.22
N TYR A 202 30.30 4.52 -23.79
CA TYR A 202 30.18 5.63 -24.71
C TYR A 202 30.97 6.86 -24.28
N TRP A 203 31.28 7.72 -25.23
CA TRP A 203 31.92 9.01 -24.98
C TRP A 203 31.37 10.07 -25.92
N ILE A 204 31.07 11.25 -25.39
CA ILE A 204 30.40 12.32 -26.11
C ILE A 204 31.37 13.49 -26.33
N ARG A 205 31.33 14.04 -27.55
CA ARG A 205 32.07 15.22 -27.94
C ARG A 205 31.24 16.11 -28.86
N ASN A 206 31.07 17.35 -28.45
CA ASN A 206 30.46 18.37 -29.30
C ASN A 206 31.49 18.91 -30.29
N LEU A 207 31.11 19.01 -31.56
CA LEU A 207 31.91 19.55 -32.66
C LEU A 207 31.35 20.91 -33.10
N ALA A 208 32.24 21.89 -33.30
CA ALA A 208 31.85 23.24 -33.72
C ALA A 208 31.42 23.32 -35.21
N LEU A 209 31.65 22.26 -35.99
CA LEU A 209 31.23 22.22 -37.38
C LEU A 209 29.78 21.75 -37.50
N ASN A 210 29.04 22.31 -38.46
CA ASN A 210 27.59 22.20 -38.51
C ASN A 210 27.02 22.50 -39.91
N GLY A 211 25.71 22.35 -40.05
CA GLY A 211 24.96 22.62 -41.29
C GLY A 211 25.00 24.08 -41.75
N HIS A 212 25.06 25.03 -40.83
CA HIS A 212 25.14 26.47 -41.12
C HIS A 212 26.43 26.84 -41.85
N GLU A 213 27.59 26.33 -41.40
CA GLU A 213 28.88 26.59 -42.05
C GLU A 213 28.96 25.96 -43.45
N LEU A 214 28.28 24.83 -43.69
CA LEU A 214 28.15 24.25 -45.04
C LEU A 214 27.38 25.20 -45.97
N THR A 215 26.25 25.74 -45.52
CA THR A 215 25.44 26.68 -46.30
C THR A 215 26.18 27.96 -46.60
N LYS A 216 26.88 28.50 -45.61
CA LYS A 216 27.73 29.69 -45.76
C LYS A 216 28.85 29.46 -46.78
N ALA A 217 29.48 28.29 -46.78
CA ALA A 217 30.49 27.95 -47.79
C ALA A 217 29.91 27.88 -49.21
N ILE A 218 28.69 27.34 -49.36
CA ILE A 218 27.95 27.33 -50.64
C ILE A 218 27.63 28.76 -51.09
N ALA A 219 27.05 29.58 -50.21
CA ALA A 219 26.69 30.97 -50.49
C ALA A 219 27.90 31.78 -50.97
N GLN A 220 29.04 31.67 -50.28
CA GLN A 220 30.28 32.36 -50.63
C GLN A 220 30.86 31.88 -51.97
N LYS A 221 30.91 30.55 -52.18
CA LYS A 221 31.51 29.98 -53.38
C LYS A 221 30.70 30.27 -54.64
N LEU A 222 29.37 30.20 -54.53
CA LEU A 222 28.45 30.38 -55.64
C LEU A 222 27.89 31.80 -55.76
N ARG A 223 28.22 32.70 -54.83
CA ARG A 223 27.84 34.12 -54.79
C ARG A 223 26.31 34.32 -54.83
N MET A 224 25.61 33.63 -53.94
CA MET A 224 24.15 33.71 -53.76
C MET A 224 23.79 34.09 -52.31
N SER A 225 22.53 34.43 -52.04
CA SER A 225 22.06 34.67 -50.66
C SER A 225 22.16 33.41 -49.82
N PHE A 226 22.13 33.55 -48.49
CA PHE A 226 22.17 32.40 -47.60
C PHE A 226 20.93 31.52 -47.78
N GLY A 227 19.74 32.14 -47.89
CA GLY A 227 18.48 31.43 -48.15
C GLY A 227 18.52 30.62 -49.44
N ALA A 228 18.98 31.23 -50.55
CA ALA A 228 19.16 30.52 -51.81
C ALA A 228 20.20 29.39 -51.75
N ALA A 229 21.27 29.57 -50.97
CA ALA A 229 22.26 28.51 -50.74
C ALA A 229 21.70 27.36 -49.92
N GLU A 230 20.83 27.64 -48.94
CA GLU A 230 20.18 26.63 -48.11
C GLU A 230 19.19 25.82 -48.93
N GLU A 231 18.35 26.49 -49.71
CA GLU A 231 17.40 25.84 -50.63
C GLU A 231 18.16 24.96 -51.64
N LEU A 232 19.25 25.48 -52.21
CA LEU A 232 20.11 24.71 -53.09
C LEU A 232 20.69 23.48 -52.37
N LYS A 233 21.17 23.63 -51.13
CA LYS A 233 21.74 22.55 -50.32
C LYS A 233 20.72 21.45 -49.99
N ARG A 234 19.47 21.82 -49.71
CA ARG A 234 18.38 20.86 -49.43
C ARG A 234 17.91 20.14 -50.70
N ASN A 235 17.88 20.84 -51.84
CA ASN A 235 17.30 20.35 -53.09
C ASN A 235 18.33 19.93 -54.16
N VAL A 236 19.57 19.64 -53.76
CA VAL A 236 20.70 19.32 -54.66
C VAL A 236 20.42 18.16 -55.62
N ALA A 237 19.54 17.22 -55.23
CA ALA A 237 19.25 15.99 -55.99
C ALA A 237 18.70 16.24 -57.40
N THR A 238 18.31 17.47 -57.73
CA THR A 238 17.69 17.85 -59.00
C THR A 238 18.66 18.07 -60.16
N SER A 239 19.98 18.24 -59.92
CA SER A 239 20.96 18.45 -61.00
C SER A 239 22.38 17.97 -60.67
N PRO A 240 23.00 17.09 -61.50
CA PRO A 240 24.39 16.67 -61.32
C PRO A 240 25.40 17.82 -61.32
N ALA A 241 25.12 18.90 -62.07
CA ALA A 241 25.98 20.08 -62.11
C ALA A 241 25.94 20.86 -60.79
N GLN A 242 24.74 21.01 -60.20
CA GLN A 242 24.56 21.64 -58.89
C GLN A 242 25.21 20.78 -57.79
N ALA A 243 25.02 19.46 -57.82
CA ALA A 243 25.66 18.53 -56.88
C ALA A 243 27.18 18.65 -56.88
N LYS A 244 27.80 18.74 -58.07
CA LYS A 244 29.24 18.97 -58.19
C LYS A 244 29.67 20.33 -57.63
N ALA A 245 28.90 21.39 -57.90
CA ALA A 245 29.21 22.74 -57.44
C ALA A 245 29.11 22.85 -55.90
N VAL A 246 28.07 22.28 -55.31
CA VAL A 246 27.87 22.21 -53.85
C VAL A 246 29.00 21.40 -53.20
N TYR A 247 29.32 20.22 -53.73
CA TYR A 247 30.43 19.41 -53.22
C TYR A 247 31.77 20.18 -53.24
N GLN A 248 32.06 20.89 -54.33
CA GLN A 248 33.28 21.72 -54.42
C GLN A 248 33.29 22.89 -53.44
N ALA A 249 32.13 23.46 -53.13
CA ALA A 249 31.99 24.52 -52.14
C ALA A 249 32.20 24.02 -50.72
N THR A 250 31.70 22.82 -50.40
CA THR A 250 31.73 22.26 -49.04
C THR A 250 32.98 21.45 -48.74
N THR A 251 33.77 21.02 -49.73
CA THR A 251 34.94 20.13 -49.56
C THR A 251 35.90 20.58 -48.46
N LEU A 252 36.18 21.88 -48.32
CA LEU A 252 37.09 22.38 -47.27
C LEU A 252 36.49 22.18 -45.87
N VAL A 253 35.21 22.53 -45.70
CA VAL A 253 34.49 22.34 -44.43
C VAL A 253 34.43 20.86 -44.07
N LEU A 254 34.21 19.97 -45.06
CA LEU A 254 34.19 18.52 -44.83
C LEU A 254 35.56 17.98 -44.40
N ARG A 255 36.67 18.53 -44.90
CA ARG A 255 38.03 18.13 -44.48
C ARG A 255 38.32 18.55 -43.05
N ASP A 256 37.89 19.75 -42.66
CA ASP A 256 37.99 20.20 -41.26
C ASP A 256 37.17 19.29 -40.34
N PHE A 257 36.02 18.82 -40.83
CA PHE A 257 35.17 17.83 -40.16
C PHE A 257 35.89 16.51 -39.89
N VAL A 258 36.53 15.94 -40.93
CA VAL A 258 37.33 14.72 -40.82
C VAL A 258 38.48 14.91 -39.83
N ALA A 259 39.18 16.03 -39.89
CA ALA A 259 40.30 16.31 -39.00
C ALA A 259 39.84 16.35 -37.53
N GLU A 260 38.69 16.93 -37.25
CA GLU A 260 38.16 17.00 -35.88
C GLU A 260 37.63 15.64 -35.38
N ILE A 261 37.01 14.84 -36.25
CA ILE A 261 36.65 13.44 -35.92
C ILE A 261 37.90 12.63 -35.59
N GLN A 262 38.95 12.71 -36.41
CA GLN A 262 40.21 12.00 -36.18
C GLN A 262 40.90 12.43 -34.88
N ARG A 263 40.88 13.74 -34.58
CA ARG A 263 41.41 14.29 -33.32
C ARG A 263 40.64 13.76 -32.12
N SER A 264 39.31 13.75 -32.20
CA SER A 264 38.41 13.28 -31.13
C SER A 264 38.57 11.78 -30.89
N LEU A 265 38.61 10.98 -31.96
CA LEU A 265 38.90 9.55 -31.89
C LEU A 265 40.29 9.29 -31.31
N GLY A 266 41.30 10.07 -31.73
CA GLY A 266 42.66 9.97 -31.19
C GLY A 266 42.72 10.26 -29.69
N PHE A 267 41.99 11.28 -29.23
CA PHE A 267 41.85 11.60 -27.81
C PHE A 267 41.21 10.44 -27.04
N TYR A 268 40.07 9.92 -27.50
CA TYR A 268 39.40 8.79 -26.86
C TYR A 268 40.30 7.55 -26.75
N LYS A 269 40.98 7.17 -27.85
CA LYS A 269 41.95 6.06 -27.84
C LYS A 269 43.11 6.30 -26.88
N SER A 270 43.53 7.55 -26.71
CA SER A 270 44.64 7.91 -25.82
C SER A 270 44.28 7.84 -24.33
N GLN A 271 42.99 7.94 -23.98
CA GLN A 271 42.49 7.76 -22.62
C GLN A 271 42.27 6.28 -22.28
N ASN A 272 42.00 5.45 -23.29
CA ASN A 272 41.72 4.02 -23.16
C ASN A 272 42.92 3.15 -23.60
N ARG A 273 44.13 3.53 -23.17
CA ARG A 273 45.36 2.78 -23.49
C ARG A 273 45.28 1.36 -22.95
N GLY A 274 45.79 0.40 -23.71
CA GLY A 274 45.80 -1.01 -23.34
C GLY A 274 44.63 -1.82 -23.91
N ARG A 275 43.59 -1.17 -24.44
CA ARG A 275 42.51 -1.83 -25.19
C ARG A 275 42.77 -1.78 -26.69
N ARG A 276 42.41 -2.85 -27.41
CA ARG A 276 42.45 -2.89 -28.87
C ARG A 276 41.19 -2.21 -29.41
N LEU A 277 41.33 -0.95 -29.80
CA LEU A 277 40.21 -0.13 -30.27
C LEU A 277 40.26 0.01 -31.80
N GLU A 278 39.46 -0.78 -32.49
CA GLU A 278 39.32 -0.76 -33.94
C GLU A 278 38.05 -0.01 -34.35
N LEU A 279 38.17 0.87 -35.35
CA LEU A 279 37.02 1.59 -35.89
C LEU A 279 36.25 0.66 -36.84
N GLY A 280 35.03 0.28 -36.45
CA GLY A 280 34.16 -0.57 -37.26
C GLY A 280 33.42 0.22 -38.32
N GLN A 281 32.75 1.31 -37.91
CA GLN A 281 31.95 2.13 -38.81
C GLN A 281 31.69 3.54 -38.28
N VAL A 282 31.16 4.40 -39.14
CA VAL A 282 30.56 5.68 -38.78
C VAL A 282 29.08 5.65 -39.13
N LEU A 283 28.22 5.88 -38.16
CA LEU A 283 26.79 6.08 -38.33
C LEU A 283 26.50 7.57 -38.51
N LEU A 284 26.00 7.97 -39.67
CA LEU A 284 25.61 9.34 -39.96
C LEU A 284 24.13 9.55 -39.63
N LEU A 285 23.87 10.52 -38.76
CA LEU A 285 22.55 10.98 -38.33
C LEU A 285 22.41 12.49 -38.55
N GLY A 286 21.21 12.99 -38.28
CA GLY A 286 20.87 14.40 -38.47
C GLY A 286 20.60 14.75 -39.94
N ARG A 287 20.07 15.95 -40.17
CA ARG A 287 19.76 16.43 -41.54
C ARG A 287 21.01 16.65 -42.38
N GLY A 288 22.16 16.90 -41.74
CA GLY A 288 23.44 17.05 -42.46
C GLY A 288 23.88 15.77 -43.19
N ALA A 289 23.43 14.59 -42.76
CA ALA A 289 23.70 13.32 -43.43
C ALA A 289 23.13 13.25 -44.87
N ARG A 290 22.12 14.06 -45.20
CA ARG A 290 21.46 14.07 -46.52
C ARG A 290 22.22 14.81 -47.61
N LEU A 291 23.32 15.50 -47.27
CA LEU A 291 24.10 16.22 -48.27
C LEU A 291 24.68 15.24 -49.31
N PRO A 292 24.49 15.47 -50.62
CA PRO A 292 25.01 14.55 -51.63
C PRO A 292 26.54 14.42 -51.56
N ASN A 293 27.02 13.19 -51.74
CA ASN A 293 28.42 12.78 -51.63
C ASN A 293 29.04 12.92 -50.22
N PHE A 294 28.25 13.23 -49.19
CA PHE A 294 28.74 13.30 -47.80
C PHE A 294 29.21 11.93 -47.31
N GLN A 295 28.36 10.90 -47.38
CA GLN A 295 28.72 9.53 -47.00
C GLN A 295 29.97 8.99 -47.77
N PRO A 296 30.03 9.03 -49.12
CA PRO A 296 31.22 8.62 -49.87
C PRO A 296 32.50 9.39 -49.50
N PHE A 297 32.37 10.69 -49.17
CA PHE A 297 33.49 11.51 -48.76
C PHE A 297 34.09 11.02 -47.43
N PHE A 298 33.27 10.86 -46.39
CA PHE A 298 33.74 10.36 -45.09
C PHE A 298 34.29 8.94 -45.20
N GLN A 299 33.65 8.08 -45.99
CA GLN A 299 34.11 6.71 -46.19
C GLN A 299 35.52 6.66 -46.80
N LYS A 300 35.81 7.55 -47.76
CA LYS A 300 37.13 7.65 -48.37
C LYS A 300 38.18 8.20 -47.40
N GLU A 301 37.86 9.28 -46.68
CA GLU A 301 38.81 9.99 -45.83
C GLU A 301 39.08 9.26 -44.50
N LEU A 302 38.06 8.65 -43.90
CA LEU A 302 38.17 7.87 -42.65
C LEU A 302 38.58 6.41 -42.88
N ARG A 303 38.46 5.92 -44.13
CA ARG A 303 38.81 4.54 -44.53
C ARG A 303 38.06 3.47 -43.73
N CYS A 304 36.81 3.75 -43.39
CA CYS A 304 35.89 2.82 -42.74
C CYS A 304 34.51 2.90 -43.41
N PRO A 305 33.66 1.87 -43.27
CA PRO A 305 32.25 1.96 -43.63
C PRO A 305 31.60 3.19 -43.01
N VAL A 306 30.82 3.92 -43.81
CA VAL A 306 29.97 5.00 -43.35
C VAL A 306 28.56 4.64 -43.77
N VAL A 307 27.65 4.58 -42.81
CA VAL A 307 26.28 4.11 -42.98
C VAL A 307 25.30 5.15 -42.47
N THR A 308 24.08 5.11 -42.98
CA THR A 308 22.95 5.93 -42.55
C THR A 308 21.79 5.00 -42.29
N VAL A 309 20.97 5.31 -41.28
CA VAL A 309 19.76 4.52 -40.97
C VAL A 309 18.74 4.71 -42.09
N GLN A 310 18.20 3.60 -42.60
CA GLN A 310 17.17 3.61 -43.65
C GLN A 310 15.85 2.96 -43.21
N GLN A 311 15.87 2.22 -42.10
CA GLN A 311 14.73 1.50 -41.56
C GLN A 311 14.87 1.38 -40.05
N LEU A 312 13.74 1.18 -39.38
CA LEU A 312 13.66 0.80 -37.98
C LEU A 312 13.84 -0.71 -37.85
N SER A 313 14.53 -1.17 -36.80
CA SER A 313 14.76 -2.59 -36.56
C SER A 313 13.93 -3.12 -35.41
N ASN A 314 13.89 -2.37 -34.31
CA ASN A 314 13.28 -2.78 -33.03
C ASN A 314 12.08 -1.88 -32.68
N LEU A 315 11.96 -0.70 -33.29
CA LEU A 315 10.79 0.15 -33.15
C LEU A 315 9.67 -0.28 -34.10
N ALA A 316 8.48 -0.55 -33.54
CA ALA A 316 7.28 -0.84 -34.28
C ALA A 316 6.55 0.44 -34.71
N LEU A 317 5.69 0.32 -35.72
CA LEU A 317 4.81 1.40 -36.18
C LEU A 317 3.38 1.03 -35.79
N ASP A 318 2.65 1.97 -35.19
CA ASP A 318 1.23 1.81 -34.92
C ASP A 318 0.46 1.60 -36.24
N VAL A 319 -0.54 0.73 -36.23
CA VAL A 319 -1.37 0.41 -37.40
C VAL A 319 -2.16 1.63 -37.86
N ASP A 320 -2.48 2.52 -36.92
CA ASP A 320 -3.25 3.74 -37.17
C ASP A 320 -2.34 4.96 -37.49
N LEU A 321 -1.03 4.77 -37.71
CA LEU A 321 -0.13 5.85 -38.11
C LEU A 321 -0.54 6.42 -39.48
N GLU A 322 -0.71 7.74 -39.54
CA GLU A 322 -1.18 8.41 -40.76
C GLU A 322 -0.17 8.22 -41.92
N PRO A 323 -0.64 8.01 -43.17
CA PRO A 323 0.26 7.78 -44.31
C PRO A 323 1.29 8.89 -44.54
N ASP A 324 0.90 10.15 -44.36
CA ASP A 324 1.77 11.31 -44.55
C ASP A 324 2.88 11.36 -43.46
N GLU A 325 2.56 10.95 -42.23
CA GLU A 325 3.52 10.84 -41.13
C GLU A 325 4.52 9.70 -41.38
N LEU A 326 4.05 8.58 -41.91
CA LEU A 326 4.91 7.46 -42.29
C LEU A 326 5.90 7.84 -43.40
N ASP A 327 5.44 8.55 -44.42
CA ASP A 327 6.30 9.00 -45.51
C ASP A 327 7.30 10.06 -45.03
N LEU A 328 6.87 10.99 -44.17
CA LEU A 328 7.76 11.92 -43.47
C LEU A 328 8.86 11.17 -42.69
N LEU A 329 8.48 10.16 -41.90
CA LEU A 329 9.42 9.37 -41.12
C LEU A 329 10.45 8.69 -42.02
N LYS A 330 10.02 8.04 -43.11
CA LYS A 330 10.95 7.38 -44.06
C LYS A 330 11.94 8.36 -44.69
N GLU A 331 11.47 9.56 -45.05
CA GLU A 331 12.30 10.56 -45.71
C GLU A 331 13.31 11.23 -44.78
N GLU A 332 12.93 11.43 -43.51
CA GLU A 332 13.69 12.20 -42.52
C GLU A 332 14.21 11.35 -41.36
N LEU A 333 14.14 10.02 -41.44
CA LEU A 333 14.48 9.08 -40.35
C LEU A 333 15.80 9.41 -39.63
N PRO A 334 16.93 9.64 -40.32
CA PRO A 334 18.19 9.95 -39.63
C PRO A 334 18.13 11.22 -38.77
N SER A 335 17.22 12.14 -39.09
CA SER A 335 17.06 13.40 -38.37
C SER A 335 16.17 13.30 -37.12
N PHE A 336 15.40 12.22 -36.98
CA PHE A 336 14.52 11.96 -35.84
C PHE A 336 15.22 11.28 -34.67
N CYS A 337 16.52 10.94 -34.78
CA CYS A 337 17.26 10.21 -33.74
C CYS A 337 17.15 10.78 -32.32
N VAL A 338 17.21 12.11 -32.17
CA VAL A 338 17.02 12.77 -30.86
C VAL A 338 15.60 12.58 -30.34
N ALA A 339 14.58 12.84 -31.16
CA ALA A 339 13.17 12.71 -30.76
C ALA A 339 12.79 11.25 -30.46
N LEU A 340 13.28 10.29 -31.25
CA LEU A 340 13.14 8.85 -31.00
C LEU A 340 13.79 8.47 -29.67
N GLY A 341 15.02 8.91 -29.43
CA GLY A 341 15.75 8.64 -28.19
C GLY A 341 15.10 9.21 -26.94
N LEU A 342 14.50 10.41 -27.06
CA LEU A 342 13.71 11.02 -25.98
C LEU A 342 12.44 10.22 -25.69
N ALA A 343 11.75 9.74 -26.73
CA ALA A 343 10.55 8.93 -26.58
C ALA A 343 10.87 7.55 -25.96
N ILE A 344 11.98 6.93 -26.37
CA ILE A 344 12.52 5.69 -25.78
C ILE A 344 12.82 5.89 -24.29
N GLN A 345 13.53 6.97 -23.94
CA GLN A 345 13.77 7.32 -22.53
C GLN A 345 12.46 7.48 -21.76
N GLY A 346 11.49 8.18 -22.35
CA GLY A 346 10.21 8.41 -21.73
C GLY A 346 9.38 7.13 -21.52
N CYS A 347 9.55 6.12 -22.37
CA CYS A 347 8.95 4.80 -22.21
C CYS A 347 9.66 3.94 -21.15
N GLY A 348 10.83 4.37 -20.65
CA GLY A 348 11.60 3.67 -19.61
C GLY A 348 12.65 2.69 -20.15
N GLU A 349 12.97 2.75 -21.45
CA GLU A 349 13.90 1.83 -22.14
C GLU A 349 15.25 2.51 -22.49
N ALA A 350 15.60 3.60 -21.80
CA ALA A 350 16.88 4.27 -22.01
C ALA A 350 18.04 3.53 -21.33
N VAL A 351 19.11 3.30 -22.09
CA VAL A 351 20.38 2.78 -21.57
C VAL A 351 21.09 3.84 -20.71
N ALA A 352 21.14 5.10 -21.18
CA ALA A 352 21.66 6.23 -20.43
C ALA A 352 20.50 7.11 -19.96
N ASP A 353 19.88 6.74 -18.84
CA ASP A 353 18.78 7.49 -18.23
C ASP A 353 19.28 8.65 -17.36
N VAL A 354 19.60 9.77 -18.02
CA VAL A 354 20.02 11.01 -17.38
C VAL A 354 18.87 12.01 -17.44
N ASP A 355 18.46 12.53 -16.28
CA ASP A 355 17.41 13.54 -16.16
C ASP A 355 17.95 14.82 -15.51
N LEU A 356 18.10 15.84 -16.35
CA LEU A 356 18.52 17.20 -16.02
C LEU A 356 17.33 18.11 -15.72
N LEU A 357 16.13 17.56 -15.46
CA LEU A 357 15.03 18.33 -14.92
C LEU A 357 15.32 18.70 -13.44
N PRO A 358 15.16 19.97 -13.04
CA PRO A 358 15.39 20.39 -11.66
C PRO A 358 14.62 19.54 -10.65
N PRO A 359 15.25 19.14 -9.53
CA PRO A 359 14.65 18.21 -8.58
C PRO A 359 13.35 18.76 -7.98
N GLU A 360 13.20 20.08 -7.90
CA GLU A 360 11.99 20.74 -7.40
C GLU A 360 10.77 20.46 -8.30
N ILE A 361 10.99 20.44 -9.63
CA ILE A 361 9.95 20.14 -10.62
C ILE A 361 9.63 18.65 -10.61
N ARG A 362 10.67 17.80 -10.57
CA ARG A 362 10.52 16.33 -10.48
C ARG A 362 9.71 15.93 -9.24
N GLN A 363 10.03 16.51 -8.08
CA GLN A 363 9.29 16.27 -6.83
C GLN A 363 7.85 16.79 -6.90
N ARG A 364 7.63 18.01 -7.43
CA ARG A 364 6.28 18.57 -7.61
C ARG A 364 5.41 17.67 -8.49
N LYS A 365 5.96 17.13 -9.58
CA LYS A 365 5.26 16.20 -10.48
C LYS A 365 5.01 14.84 -9.84
N ALA A 366 6.01 14.27 -9.16
CA ALA A 366 5.84 13.03 -8.41
C ALA A 366 4.74 13.15 -7.34
N LEU A 367 4.68 14.29 -6.66
CA LEU A 367 3.61 14.61 -5.71
C LEU A 367 2.25 14.75 -6.43
N ALA A 368 2.20 15.46 -7.57
CA ALA A 368 0.99 15.64 -8.35
C ALA A 368 0.40 14.30 -8.81
N ARG A 369 1.23 13.35 -9.27
CA ARG A 369 0.83 11.98 -9.63
C ARG A 369 0.22 11.20 -8.46
N LYS A 370 0.69 11.46 -7.22
CA LYS A 370 0.20 10.80 -6.00
C LYS A 370 -1.08 11.45 -5.43
N LYS A 371 -1.42 12.69 -5.79
CA LYS A 371 -2.63 13.38 -5.31
C LYS A 371 -3.93 12.59 -5.47
N PRO A 372 -4.25 11.96 -6.63
CA PRO A 372 -5.48 11.18 -6.76
C PRO A 372 -5.49 9.97 -5.81
N MET A 373 -4.37 9.26 -5.64
CA MET A 373 -4.27 8.16 -4.67
C MET A 373 -4.47 8.64 -3.23
N VAL A 374 -3.89 9.78 -2.87
CA VAL A 374 -4.09 10.39 -1.54
C VAL A 374 -5.55 10.80 -1.35
N ALA A 375 -6.20 11.38 -2.36
CA ALA A 375 -7.61 11.75 -2.29
C ALA A 375 -8.52 10.51 -2.10
N ILE A 376 -8.23 9.41 -2.81
CA ILE A 376 -8.91 8.12 -2.63
C ILE A 376 -8.70 7.59 -1.21
N ALA A 377 -7.47 7.61 -0.69
CA ALA A 377 -7.17 7.16 0.66
C ALA A 377 -7.91 7.99 1.73
N VAL A 378 -7.96 9.32 1.56
CA VAL A 378 -8.72 10.23 2.43
C VAL A 378 -10.22 9.96 2.34
N ALA A 379 -10.76 9.72 1.14
CA ALA A 379 -12.17 9.37 0.97
C ALA A 379 -12.53 8.05 1.68
N LEU A 380 -11.67 7.03 1.56
CA LEU A 380 -11.84 5.75 2.27
C LEU A 380 -11.80 5.93 3.79
N LEU A 381 -10.91 6.80 4.30
CA LEU A 381 -10.85 7.15 5.72
C LEU A 381 -12.17 7.79 6.18
N TRP A 382 -12.71 8.75 5.42
CA TRP A 382 -14.00 9.38 5.74
C TRP A 382 -15.16 8.38 5.71
N VAL A 383 -15.18 7.46 4.75
CA VAL A 383 -16.17 6.37 4.72
C VAL A 383 -16.07 5.50 5.98
N ALA A 384 -14.87 5.13 6.41
CA ALA A 384 -14.67 4.37 7.65
C ALA A 384 -15.14 5.14 8.89
N VAL A 385 -14.86 6.45 8.97
CA VAL A 385 -15.35 7.32 10.06
C VAL A 385 -16.87 7.40 10.06
N LEU A 386 -17.51 7.56 8.89
CA LEU A 386 -18.97 7.59 8.77
C LEU A 386 -19.60 6.26 9.18
N LEU A 387 -19.07 5.13 8.71
CA LEU A 387 -19.53 3.80 9.10
C LEU A 387 -19.43 3.60 10.63
N SER A 388 -18.31 4.03 11.22
CA SER A 388 -18.14 4.02 12.69
C SER A 388 -19.16 4.90 13.39
N TYR A 389 -19.40 6.12 12.91
CA TYR A 389 -20.40 7.03 13.48
C TYR A 389 -21.81 6.40 13.45
N PHE A 390 -22.24 5.84 12.33
CA PHE A 390 -23.55 5.22 12.21
C PHE A 390 -23.69 3.97 13.10
N ALA A 391 -22.64 3.16 13.22
CA ALA A 391 -22.62 2.02 14.13
C ALA A 391 -22.79 2.46 15.61
N HIS A 392 -22.08 3.51 16.03
CA HIS A 392 -22.18 4.03 17.40
C HIS A 392 -23.50 4.78 17.66
N ALA A 393 -24.03 5.50 16.66
CA ALA A 393 -25.32 6.17 16.75
C ALA A 393 -26.46 5.16 16.95
N GLY A 394 -26.43 4.02 16.23
CA GLY A 394 -27.37 2.91 16.43
C GLY A 394 -27.33 2.36 17.85
N ALA A 395 -26.13 2.12 18.41
CA ALA A 395 -25.97 1.65 19.78
C ALA A 395 -26.47 2.66 20.84
N LEU A 396 -26.35 3.97 20.57
CA LEU A 396 -26.87 5.04 21.44
C LEU A 396 -28.40 5.11 21.48
N GLU A 397 -29.07 4.73 20.39
CA GLU A 397 -30.53 4.67 20.32
C GLU A 397 -31.07 3.52 21.19
N GLU A 398 -30.44 2.34 21.13
CA GLU A 398 -30.79 1.18 21.96
C GLU A 398 -30.65 1.49 23.45
N THR A 399 -29.53 2.12 23.87
CA THR A 399 -29.31 2.47 25.28
C THR A 399 -30.30 3.51 25.81
N LYS A 400 -30.75 4.47 24.97
CA LYS A 400 -31.80 5.43 25.35
C LYS A 400 -33.15 4.74 25.57
N GLN A 401 -33.50 3.75 24.76
CA GLN A 401 -34.75 3.00 24.93
C GLN A 401 -34.75 2.22 26.26
N VAL A 402 -33.64 1.57 26.61
CA VAL A 402 -33.46 0.89 27.90
C VAL A 402 -33.57 1.88 29.06
N ALA A 403 -32.93 3.05 28.97
CA ALA A 403 -33.01 4.07 30.01
C ALA A 403 -34.43 4.63 30.20
N GLN A 404 -35.19 4.81 29.10
CA GLN A 404 -36.60 5.24 29.17
C GLN A 404 -37.49 4.17 29.80
N ALA A 405 -37.25 2.89 29.49
CA ALA A 405 -37.94 1.77 30.14
C ALA A 405 -37.67 1.77 31.65
N ALA A 406 -36.41 1.86 32.08
CA ALA A 406 -36.05 1.93 33.50
C ALA A 406 -36.73 3.10 34.23
N ASN A 407 -36.75 4.30 33.63
CA ASN A 407 -37.42 5.46 34.20
C ASN A 407 -38.95 5.27 34.36
N LYS A 408 -39.58 4.55 33.43
CA LYS A 408 -41.02 4.20 33.54
C LYS A 408 -41.28 3.25 34.71
N HIS A 409 -40.35 2.34 35.00
CA HIS A 409 -40.43 1.46 36.18
C HIS A 409 -40.24 2.25 37.48
N LEU A 410 -39.28 3.18 37.52
CA LEU A 410 -39.03 4.04 38.69
C LEU A 410 -40.25 4.91 39.04
N ARG A 411 -40.91 5.53 38.05
CA ARG A 411 -42.14 6.32 38.27
C ARG A 411 -43.29 5.47 38.85
N ARG A 412 -43.40 4.20 38.46
CA ARG A 412 -44.42 3.28 38.99
C ARG A 412 -44.13 2.93 40.46
N LEU A 413 -42.87 2.72 40.83
CA LEU A 413 -42.48 2.48 42.23
C LEU A 413 -42.74 3.71 43.11
N GLN A 414 -42.43 4.91 42.63
CA GLN A 414 -42.74 6.15 43.34
C GLN A 414 -44.26 6.37 43.53
N SER A 415 -45.07 6.05 42.51
CA SER A 415 -46.53 6.09 42.61
C SER A 415 -47.08 5.09 43.64
N ASN A 416 -46.52 3.88 43.67
CA ASN A 416 -46.89 2.87 44.67
C ASN A 416 -46.49 3.29 46.08
N ALA A 417 -45.30 3.87 46.26
CA ALA A 417 -44.86 4.42 47.53
C ALA A 417 -45.76 5.57 48.04
N ALA A 418 -46.23 6.44 47.14
CA ALA A 418 -47.18 7.50 47.48
C ALA A 418 -48.54 6.93 47.93
N LYS A 419 -49.06 5.90 47.25
CA LYS A 419 -50.29 5.20 47.66
C LYS A 419 -50.17 4.51 49.02
N ILE A 420 -49.02 3.91 49.32
CA ILE A 420 -48.75 3.31 50.63
C ILE A 420 -48.74 4.38 51.73
N LYS A 421 -48.20 5.57 51.44
CA LYS A 421 -48.21 6.71 52.38
C LYS A 421 -49.63 7.25 52.64
N GLU A 422 -50.47 7.28 51.61
CA GLU A 422 -51.89 7.66 51.71
C GLU A 422 -52.72 6.63 52.51
N LEU A 423 -52.46 5.33 52.30
CA LEU A 423 -53.11 4.24 53.06
C LEU A 423 -52.69 4.22 54.54
N LYS A 424 -51.43 4.55 54.84
CA LYS A 424 -50.95 4.75 56.23
C LYS A 424 -51.60 5.96 56.91
N ALA A 425 -51.97 7.01 56.18
CA ALA A 425 -52.67 8.16 56.74
C ALA A 425 -54.15 7.88 57.04
N ARG A 426 -54.77 6.92 56.33
CA ARG A 426 -56.16 6.48 56.56
C ARG A 426 -56.34 5.47 57.70
N THR A 427 -55.25 4.99 58.29
CA THR A 427 -55.23 3.93 59.32
C THR A 427 -54.72 4.44 60.66
N ALA A 428 -55.06 5.68 61.00
CA ALA A 428 -54.88 6.25 62.33
C ALA A 428 -56.19 6.16 63.12
N ASP A 429 -56.60 4.94 63.46
CA ASP A 429 -57.35 4.69 64.70
C ASP A 429 -57.23 3.22 65.11
N ARG A 430 -56.97 3.01 66.39
CA ARG A 430 -56.38 1.81 67.00
C ARG A 430 -57.41 0.72 67.37
N GLU A 431 -56.86 -0.43 67.75
CA GLU A 431 -57.46 -1.49 68.59
C GLU A 431 -58.27 -2.61 67.91
N ALA A 432 -57.56 -3.49 67.20
CA ALA A 432 -57.86 -4.93 67.14
C ALA A 432 -56.65 -5.67 66.55
N LEU A 433 -55.61 -5.88 67.35
CA LEU A 433 -54.33 -6.45 66.90
C LEU A 433 -53.76 -7.43 67.93
N THR A 434 -54.60 -8.35 68.39
CA THR A 434 -54.21 -9.40 69.36
C THR A 434 -54.69 -10.80 69.00
N GLU A 435 -55.11 -11.04 67.75
CA GLU A 435 -55.44 -12.39 67.27
C GLU A 435 -54.88 -12.70 65.86
N ALA A 436 -53.99 -11.86 65.34
CA ALA A 436 -53.28 -12.10 64.06
C ALA A 436 -51.77 -12.36 64.25
N VAL A 437 -51.24 -12.22 65.46
CA VAL A 437 -49.80 -12.35 65.75
C VAL A 437 -49.35 -13.81 65.95
N ALA A 438 -50.29 -14.73 66.21
CA ALA A 438 -49.99 -16.17 66.27
C ALA A 438 -49.97 -16.89 64.90
N VAL A 439 -50.43 -16.24 63.82
CA VAL A 439 -50.44 -16.80 62.46
C VAL A 439 -49.21 -16.37 61.64
N VAL A 440 -48.44 -15.39 62.13
CA VAL A 440 -47.25 -14.87 61.44
C VAL A 440 -45.95 -15.51 61.93
N GLN A 441 -45.90 -16.03 63.17
CA GLN A 441 -44.67 -16.59 63.75
C GLN A 441 -44.33 -18.03 63.32
N GLY A 442 -45.17 -18.69 62.51
CA GLY A 442 -44.89 -20.03 61.96
C GLY A 442 -44.52 -20.05 60.47
N ARG A 443 -44.31 -18.89 59.84
CA ARG A 443 -44.13 -18.81 58.36
C ARG A 443 -42.70 -18.68 57.86
N ASP A 444 -41.73 -18.44 58.74
CA ASP A 444 -40.35 -18.20 58.29
C ASP A 444 -39.44 -19.44 58.37
N HIS A 445 -39.89 -20.55 58.98
CA HIS A 445 -39.09 -21.78 59.09
C HIS A 445 -38.70 -22.42 57.74
N PRO A 446 -39.56 -22.46 56.71
CA PRO A 446 -39.15 -22.93 55.38
C PRO A 446 -38.14 -21.98 54.73
N LEU A 447 -38.23 -20.68 54.98
CA LEU A 447 -37.32 -19.67 54.44
C LEU A 447 -35.94 -19.72 55.12
N GLU A 448 -35.89 -19.91 56.44
CA GLU A 448 -34.64 -20.07 57.19
C GLU A 448 -33.91 -21.35 56.79
N LEU A 449 -34.60 -22.49 56.70
CA LEU A 449 -34.01 -23.75 56.27
C LEU A 449 -33.55 -23.70 54.80
N ALA A 450 -34.31 -23.02 53.93
CA ALA A 450 -33.90 -22.77 52.55
C ALA A 450 -32.66 -21.86 52.44
N ASN A 451 -32.58 -20.79 53.24
CA ASN A 451 -31.40 -19.92 53.28
C ASN A 451 -30.16 -20.62 53.84
N LEU A 452 -30.30 -21.44 54.88
CA LEU A 452 -29.23 -22.26 55.44
C LEU A 452 -28.71 -23.29 54.41
N LEU A 453 -29.59 -23.96 53.67
CA LEU A 453 -29.20 -24.92 52.63
C LEU A 453 -28.60 -24.22 51.39
N ALA A 454 -29.10 -23.04 51.02
CA ALA A 454 -28.56 -22.24 49.91
C ALA A 454 -27.12 -21.72 50.15
N GLY A 455 -26.67 -21.66 51.40
CA GLY A 455 -25.30 -21.28 51.76
C GLY A 455 -24.27 -22.42 51.68
N VAL A 456 -24.70 -23.67 51.49
CA VAL A 456 -23.88 -24.86 51.73
C VAL A 456 -23.88 -25.84 50.58
N LEU A 457 -25.02 -25.95 49.90
CA LEU A 457 -25.03 -26.55 48.59
C LEU A 457 -24.12 -25.71 47.69
N PRO A 458 -23.27 -26.31 46.84
CA PRO A 458 -22.71 -25.55 45.73
C PRO A 458 -23.90 -24.87 45.08
N GLN A 459 -23.91 -23.52 45.10
CA GLN A 459 -24.72 -22.80 44.14
C GLN A 459 -24.37 -23.47 42.82
N HIS A 460 -25.37 -23.83 42.01
CA HIS A 460 -25.27 -24.80 40.92
C HIS A 460 -25.59 -26.25 41.34
N ASN A 461 -26.89 -26.51 41.46
CA ASN A 461 -27.40 -27.61 40.66
C ASN A 461 -28.80 -27.42 40.07
N ASP A 462 -28.89 -27.81 38.80
CA ASP A 462 -30.07 -27.86 37.94
C ASP A 462 -30.70 -29.25 37.97
N ARG A 463 -32.03 -29.32 38.15
CA ARG A 463 -32.92 -29.82 37.10
C ARG A 463 -34.37 -29.42 37.34
N LEU A 464 -34.97 -28.91 36.25
CA LEU A 464 -36.33 -28.40 36.07
C LEU A 464 -36.64 -27.07 36.75
N VAL A 465 -36.36 -25.96 36.05
CA VAL A 465 -37.17 -24.74 36.18
C VAL A 465 -37.40 -24.13 34.80
N GLU A 466 -38.22 -24.78 33.96
CA GLU A 466 -39.30 -23.96 33.42
C GLU A 466 -40.21 -23.70 34.61
N LEU A 467 -40.45 -22.42 34.93
CA LEU A 467 -41.45 -22.06 35.94
C LEU A 467 -42.71 -22.87 35.66
N THR A 468 -43.08 -23.75 36.60
CA THR A 468 -44.39 -24.41 36.51
C THR A 468 -45.47 -23.33 36.46
N ASP A 469 -46.58 -23.60 35.75
CA ASP A 469 -47.65 -22.62 35.57
C ASP A 469 -48.21 -22.08 36.89
N GLU A 470 -48.07 -22.84 37.97
CA GLU A 470 -48.44 -22.46 39.33
C GLU A 470 -47.48 -21.42 39.94
N GLN A 471 -46.16 -21.56 39.73
CA GLN A 471 -45.15 -20.59 40.17
C GLN A 471 -45.21 -19.29 39.36
N ARG A 472 -45.54 -19.38 38.07
CA ARG A 472 -45.76 -18.23 37.20
C ARG A 472 -46.99 -17.42 37.65
N ARG A 473 -48.07 -18.09 38.09
CA ARG A 473 -49.27 -17.45 38.64
C ARG A 473 -49.05 -16.76 40.00
N VAL A 474 -48.22 -17.33 40.88
CA VAL A 474 -47.90 -16.71 42.19
C VAL A 474 -47.11 -15.41 42.02
N LEU A 475 -46.19 -15.36 41.06
CA LEU A 475 -45.40 -14.16 40.73
C LEU A 475 -46.25 -13.07 40.05
N GLU A 476 -47.25 -13.45 39.25
CA GLU A 476 -48.23 -12.53 38.65
C GLU A 476 -49.22 -11.98 39.68
N GLN A 477 -49.68 -12.78 40.64
CA GLN A 477 -50.60 -12.33 41.70
C GLN A 477 -49.95 -11.38 42.72
N GLN A 478 -48.62 -11.37 42.83
CA GLN A 478 -47.87 -10.44 43.68
C GLN A 478 -47.40 -9.15 42.98
N GLY A 479 -47.77 -8.95 41.70
CA GLY A 479 -47.69 -7.65 41.02
C GLY A 479 -46.32 -7.27 40.46
N MET A 480 -45.41 -8.21 40.23
CA MET A 480 -44.18 -7.97 39.46
C MET A 480 -44.45 -7.94 37.94
N LYS A 481 -43.66 -7.17 37.17
CA LYS A 481 -43.85 -7.02 35.71
C LYS A 481 -42.88 -7.90 34.93
N GLN A 482 -43.38 -8.50 33.84
CA GLN A 482 -42.72 -9.47 32.96
C GLN A 482 -41.24 -9.24 32.65
N HIS A 483 -40.81 -7.99 32.38
CA HIS A 483 -39.41 -7.66 32.07
C HIS A 483 -38.40 -8.06 33.16
N LEU A 484 -38.77 -8.03 34.44
CA LEU A 484 -37.86 -8.46 35.53
C LEU A 484 -37.70 -9.99 35.59
N VAL A 485 -38.63 -10.74 34.98
CA VAL A 485 -38.57 -12.21 34.89
C VAL A 485 -37.57 -12.64 33.81
N ASP A 486 -37.47 -11.87 32.71
CA ASP A 486 -36.54 -12.15 31.60
C ASP A 486 -35.08 -11.73 31.90
N GLU A 487 -34.88 -10.64 32.66
CA GLU A 487 -33.55 -10.16 33.07
C GLU A 487 -32.84 -11.12 34.04
N VAL A 488 -33.61 -11.81 34.89
CA VAL A 488 -33.13 -12.88 35.78
C VAL A 488 -32.76 -14.14 34.98
N ALA A 489 -33.49 -14.45 33.91
CA ALA A 489 -33.19 -15.59 33.02
C ALA A 489 -31.90 -15.38 32.19
N GLU A 490 -31.59 -14.15 31.79
CA GLU A 490 -30.38 -13.80 31.02
C GLU A 490 -29.11 -13.81 31.89
N GLN A 491 -29.20 -13.41 33.16
CA GLN A 491 -28.09 -13.50 34.13
C GLN A 491 -27.74 -14.95 34.48
N LEU A 492 -28.74 -15.83 34.51
CA LEU A 492 -28.57 -17.28 34.67
C LEU A 492 -27.84 -17.92 33.47
N ARG A 493 -28.10 -17.49 32.22
CA ARG A 493 -27.36 -17.96 31.02
C ARG A 493 -25.87 -17.64 31.05
N ARG A 494 -25.47 -16.48 31.58
CA ARG A 494 -24.06 -16.03 31.59
C ARG A 494 -23.24 -16.68 32.71
N ALA A 495 -23.87 -17.04 33.83
CA ALA A 495 -23.23 -17.84 34.89
C ALA A 495 -22.97 -19.29 34.46
N GLN A 496 -23.78 -19.85 33.55
CA GLN A 496 -23.65 -21.22 33.03
C GLN A 496 -22.36 -21.51 32.25
N ALA A 497 -21.72 -20.49 31.67
CA ALA A 497 -20.48 -20.66 30.91
C ALA A 497 -19.23 -20.85 31.81
N ALA A 498 -19.31 -20.47 33.09
CA ALA A 498 -18.17 -20.48 34.01
C ALA A 498 -18.01 -21.76 34.85
N LEU A 499 -18.95 -22.72 34.76
CA LEU A 499 -19.16 -23.75 35.80
C LEU A 499 -18.92 -25.22 35.45
N ASN A 500 -18.25 -25.49 34.34
CA ASN A 500 -17.88 -26.86 33.95
C ASN A 500 -16.72 -27.50 34.76
N HIS A 501 -16.36 -26.99 35.95
CA HIS A 501 -15.13 -27.41 36.65
C HIS A 501 -15.27 -28.42 37.82
N GLU A 502 -16.43 -28.63 38.48
CA GLU A 502 -16.49 -29.43 39.74
C GLU A 502 -17.41 -30.68 39.78
N LYS A 503 -18.13 -30.99 38.70
CA LYS A 503 -18.77 -32.31 38.47
C LYS A 503 -19.69 -32.88 39.60
N THR A 504 -20.40 -32.04 40.38
CA THR A 504 -21.33 -32.44 41.46
C THR A 504 -22.68 -31.69 41.36
N TRP A 505 -23.80 -32.34 41.69
CA TRP A 505 -25.17 -31.90 41.36
C TRP A 505 -26.25 -32.36 42.40
N LEU A 506 -27.13 -31.48 42.95
CA LEU A 506 -28.40 -31.78 43.66
C LEU A 506 -29.59 -32.18 42.74
N VAL A 507 -29.85 -33.47 42.57
CA VAL A 507 -30.78 -34.00 41.56
C VAL A 507 -32.26 -33.75 41.87
N GLU A 508 -32.65 -33.82 43.14
CA GLU A 508 -34.04 -33.62 43.57
C GLU A 508 -34.12 -32.96 44.95
N SER A 509 -35.18 -32.20 45.18
CA SER A 509 -35.54 -31.70 46.52
C SER A 509 -37.05 -31.78 46.75
N HIS A 510 -37.45 -32.25 47.94
CA HIS A 510 -38.83 -32.27 48.39
C HIS A 510 -38.96 -31.66 49.79
N TRP A 511 -39.99 -30.85 49.98
CA TRP A 511 -40.16 -30.03 51.18
C TRP A 511 -41.54 -30.23 51.78
N THR A 512 -41.59 -30.47 53.08
CA THR A 512 -42.84 -30.57 53.84
C THR A 512 -42.71 -29.75 55.11
N ALA A 513 -43.72 -28.91 55.41
CA ALA A 513 -43.74 -28.08 56.60
C ALA A 513 -45.12 -28.16 57.26
N ASP A 514 -45.14 -28.30 58.58
CA ASP A 514 -46.35 -28.33 59.39
C ASP A 514 -46.18 -27.50 60.67
N SER A 515 -47.18 -27.51 61.56
CA SER A 515 -47.14 -26.76 62.82
C SER A 515 -46.12 -27.28 63.85
N ARG A 516 -45.36 -28.34 63.55
CA ARG A 516 -44.36 -28.95 64.43
C ARG A 516 -42.93 -28.78 63.92
N GLY A 517 -42.74 -28.36 62.66
CA GLY A 517 -41.43 -28.06 62.07
C GLY A 517 -41.38 -28.18 60.55
N ALA A 518 -40.18 -28.13 59.99
CA ALA A 518 -39.91 -28.30 58.56
C ALA A 518 -39.03 -29.52 58.29
N ARG A 519 -39.32 -30.27 57.23
CA ARG A 519 -38.53 -31.43 56.76
C ARG A 519 -38.19 -31.28 55.29
N ALA A 520 -36.92 -31.50 54.96
CA ALA A 520 -36.39 -31.49 53.60
C ALA A 520 -35.78 -32.84 53.25
N GLU A 521 -36.11 -33.38 52.07
CA GLU A 521 -35.46 -34.56 51.49
C GLU A 521 -34.70 -34.14 50.24
N LEU A 522 -33.41 -34.46 50.18
CA LEU A 522 -32.49 -34.02 49.13
C LEU A 522 -31.74 -35.23 48.55
N THR A 523 -31.52 -35.24 47.24
CA THR A 523 -30.70 -36.25 46.55
C THR A 523 -29.50 -35.58 45.89
N VAL A 524 -28.27 -35.87 46.34
CA VAL A 524 -27.04 -35.28 45.81
C VAL A 524 -26.26 -36.32 45.02
N ALA A 525 -25.81 -35.99 43.82
CA ALA A 525 -25.10 -36.86 42.89
C ALA A 525 -23.78 -36.26 42.38
N ARG A 526 -22.78 -37.10 42.11
CA ARG A 526 -21.48 -36.70 41.54
C ARG A 526 -21.10 -37.60 40.37
N LEU A 527 -20.40 -37.07 39.38
CA LEU A 527 -19.92 -37.85 38.23
C LEU A 527 -18.95 -38.91 38.74
N PHE A 528 -19.08 -40.14 38.26
CA PHE A 528 -18.13 -41.18 38.61
C PHE A 528 -16.69 -40.79 38.23
N VAL A 529 -15.78 -40.91 39.19
CA VAL A 529 -14.35 -40.97 38.92
C VAL A 529 -14.07 -42.30 38.24
N ARG A 530 -13.25 -42.28 37.19
CA ARG A 530 -12.85 -43.48 36.47
C ARG A 530 -11.45 -43.92 36.90
N ASP A 531 -11.25 -45.22 37.05
CA ASP A 531 -9.94 -45.83 37.31
C ASP A 531 -9.01 -45.74 36.08
N GLU A 532 -7.76 -46.17 36.21
CA GLU A 532 -6.77 -46.15 35.11
C GLU A 532 -7.19 -47.00 33.89
N GLN A 533 -8.15 -47.91 34.04
CA GLN A 533 -8.74 -48.70 32.94
C GLN A 533 -10.07 -48.12 32.43
N GLY A 534 -10.46 -46.94 32.90
CA GLY A 534 -11.65 -46.23 32.45
C GLY A 534 -12.97 -46.74 33.05
N ARG A 535 -12.94 -47.60 34.07
CA ARG A 535 -14.15 -48.13 34.74
C ARG A 535 -14.59 -47.23 35.91
N PRO A 536 -15.88 -47.17 36.25
CA PRO A 536 -16.36 -46.35 37.37
C PRO A 536 -15.82 -46.84 38.72
N ASP A 537 -15.15 -45.97 39.47
CA ASP A 537 -14.67 -46.25 40.84
C ASP A 537 -15.64 -45.66 41.88
N GLN A 538 -16.47 -46.53 42.45
CA GLN A 538 -17.49 -46.13 43.41
C GLN A 538 -16.91 -45.68 44.76
N ALA A 539 -15.81 -46.30 45.21
CA ALA A 539 -15.23 -45.99 46.51
C ALA A 539 -14.53 -44.63 46.49
N ALA A 540 -13.77 -44.33 45.42
CA ALA A 540 -13.14 -43.02 45.24
C ALA A 540 -14.18 -41.91 45.05
N THR A 541 -15.25 -42.18 44.27
CA THR A 541 -16.33 -41.21 44.05
C THR A 541 -17.09 -40.91 45.35
N LEU A 542 -17.39 -41.92 46.18
CA LEU A 542 -18.04 -41.73 47.47
C LEU A 542 -17.16 -40.97 48.46
N ALA A 543 -15.86 -41.25 48.51
CA ALA A 543 -14.93 -40.55 49.38
C ALA A 543 -14.82 -39.05 49.06
N LEU A 544 -14.89 -38.68 47.77
CA LEU A 544 -14.92 -37.28 47.33
C LEU A 544 -16.27 -36.61 47.64
N LEU A 545 -17.38 -37.35 47.53
CA LEU A 545 -18.71 -36.87 47.91
C LEU A 545 -18.79 -36.57 49.42
N GLU A 546 -18.25 -37.47 50.25
CA GLU A 546 -18.20 -37.34 51.72
C GLU A 546 -17.23 -36.24 52.20
N LYS A 547 -16.14 -35.96 51.46
CA LYS A 547 -15.18 -34.90 51.81
C LYS A 547 -15.56 -33.50 51.32
N GLY A 548 -16.50 -33.39 50.38
CA GLY A 548 -16.99 -32.13 49.84
C GLY A 548 -18.37 -31.77 50.40
N VAL A 549 -19.35 -31.63 49.50
CA VAL A 549 -20.70 -31.14 49.79
C VAL A 549 -21.38 -31.83 50.98
N LEU A 550 -21.20 -33.13 51.20
CA LEU A 550 -21.82 -33.81 52.35
C LEU A 550 -21.18 -33.41 53.70
N ALA A 551 -19.88 -33.13 53.74
CA ALA A 551 -19.23 -32.61 54.95
C ALA A 551 -19.70 -31.19 55.25
N ASP A 552 -19.83 -30.34 54.23
CA ASP A 552 -20.32 -28.98 54.39
C ASP A 552 -21.77 -28.96 54.90
N ILE A 553 -22.63 -29.86 54.38
CA ILE A 553 -24.01 -30.03 54.88
C ILE A 553 -24.02 -30.49 56.34
N ARG A 554 -23.15 -31.41 56.76
CA ARG A 554 -23.04 -31.83 58.18
C ARG A 554 -22.62 -30.68 59.09
N ASN A 555 -21.77 -29.78 58.62
CA ASN A 555 -21.28 -28.66 59.42
C ASN A 555 -22.36 -27.60 59.67
N VAL A 556 -23.23 -27.33 58.69
CA VAL A 556 -24.26 -26.29 58.83
C VAL A 556 -25.58 -26.84 59.35
N LEU A 557 -25.87 -28.12 59.13
CA LEU A 557 -27.09 -28.80 59.58
C LEU A 557 -26.73 -30.06 60.37
N PRO A 558 -26.26 -29.91 61.62
CA PRO A 558 -25.81 -31.04 62.44
C PRO A 558 -26.91 -32.05 62.77
N THR A 559 -28.20 -31.70 62.59
CA THR A 559 -29.35 -32.60 62.79
C THR A 559 -29.73 -33.42 61.54
N ALA A 560 -29.01 -33.25 60.42
CA ALA A 560 -29.26 -33.98 59.18
C ALA A 560 -28.99 -35.49 59.33
N LYS A 561 -29.92 -36.34 58.88
CA LYS A 561 -29.76 -37.79 58.78
C LYS A 561 -29.50 -38.19 57.34
N PHE A 562 -28.41 -38.90 57.12
CA PHE A 562 -28.02 -39.43 55.80
C PHE A 562 -28.58 -40.85 55.70
N GLU A 563 -29.64 -41.02 54.91
CA GLU A 563 -30.40 -42.27 54.82
C GLU A 563 -30.30 -42.87 53.42
N GLY A 564 -30.15 -44.19 53.33
CA GLY A 564 -30.08 -44.93 52.07
C GLY A 564 -28.67 -45.32 51.62
N ILE A 565 -28.56 -46.39 50.85
CA ILE A 565 -27.29 -46.86 50.25
C ILE A 565 -27.02 -46.03 48.98
N PRO A 566 -25.78 -45.57 48.72
CA PRO A 566 -25.44 -44.86 47.49
C PRO A 566 -25.85 -45.64 46.24
N LYS A 567 -26.51 -44.98 45.29
CA LYS A 567 -27.03 -45.60 44.04
C LYS A 567 -26.42 -44.95 42.80
N THR A 568 -26.28 -45.73 41.73
CA THR A 568 -25.83 -45.24 40.42
C THR A 568 -27.02 -44.69 39.61
N LEU A 569 -26.87 -43.47 39.09
CA LEU A 569 -27.83 -42.81 38.20
C LEU A 569 -27.23 -42.65 36.80
N TYR A 570 -28.05 -42.78 35.77
CA TYR A 570 -27.66 -42.53 34.38
C TYR A 570 -28.28 -41.22 33.89
N GLY A 571 -27.45 -40.31 33.38
CA GLY A 571 -27.92 -39.05 32.79
C GLY A 571 -28.66 -38.11 33.75
N LEU A 572 -28.39 -38.18 35.07
CA LEU A 572 -29.05 -37.43 36.16
C LEU A 572 -30.58 -37.65 36.23
N ASP A 573 -31.08 -38.79 35.76
CA ASP A 573 -32.48 -39.18 35.93
C ASP A 573 -32.61 -40.08 37.19
N PRO A 574 -33.29 -39.63 38.25
CA PRO A 574 -33.43 -40.36 39.51
C PRO A 574 -34.25 -41.66 39.39
N ALA A 575 -35.03 -41.83 38.31
CA ALA A 575 -35.80 -43.04 38.03
C ALA A 575 -35.03 -44.08 37.18
N ALA A 576 -33.89 -43.71 36.59
CA ALA A 576 -33.13 -44.55 35.67
C ALA A 576 -32.02 -45.34 36.37
N GLU A 577 -32.36 -46.46 37.03
CA GLU A 577 -31.39 -47.37 37.67
C GLU A 577 -30.62 -48.27 36.67
N LYS A 578 -31.01 -48.26 35.40
CA LYS A 578 -30.34 -48.95 34.29
C LYS A 578 -30.23 -47.99 33.09
N PRO A 579 -29.20 -48.13 32.24
CA PRO A 579 -29.08 -47.30 31.05
C PRO A 579 -30.33 -47.47 30.18
N PRO A 580 -30.95 -46.38 29.68
CA PRO A 580 -32.19 -46.46 28.93
C PRO A 580 -31.98 -47.25 27.63
N ALA A 581 -32.76 -48.32 27.44
CA ALA A 581 -32.73 -49.14 26.24
C ALA A 581 -33.60 -48.47 25.16
N GLY A 582 -32.99 -47.84 24.14
CA GLY A 582 -33.72 -47.48 22.92
C GLY A 582 -33.57 -46.06 22.36
N GLY A 583 -32.49 -45.33 22.69
CA GLY A 583 -32.16 -44.06 22.01
C GLY A 583 -31.24 -44.24 20.79
N LEU A 584 -31.31 -43.32 19.83
CA LEU A 584 -30.51 -43.25 18.58
C LEU A 584 -28.98 -43.34 18.76
N PHE A 585 -28.46 -43.23 19.99
CA PHE A 585 -27.03 -43.27 20.33
C PHE A 585 -26.59 -44.50 21.15
N GLY A 586 -27.50 -45.43 21.47
CA GLY A 586 -27.19 -46.61 22.29
C GLY A 586 -26.88 -46.27 23.76
N GLY A 587 -26.99 -47.24 24.67
CA GLY A 587 -26.81 -47.01 26.11
C GLY A 587 -25.43 -46.50 26.54
N ALA A 588 -24.43 -46.57 25.66
CA ALA A 588 -23.03 -46.24 25.95
C ALA A 588 -22.71 -44.73 25.99
N SER A 589 -23.65 -43.86 25.58
CA SER A 589 -23.44 -42.40 25.55
C SER A 589 -23.91 -41.67 26.81
N TYR A 590 -24.47 -42.37 27.79
CA TYR A 590 -24.95 -41.75 29.03
C TYR A 590 -23.84 -41.66 30.08
N GLN A 591 -23.68 -40.49 30.67
CA GLN A 591 -22.79 -40.30 31.82
C GLN A 591 -23.37 -40.97 33.07
N GLU A 592 -22.50 -41.57 33.88
CA GLU A 592 -22.84 -42.26 35.12
C GLU A 592 -22.51 -41.39 36.33
N TYR A 593 -23.42 -41.37 37.31
CA TYR A 593 -23.30 -40.57 38.53
C TYR A 593 -23.57 -41.42 39.76
N LEU A 594 -22.87 -41.15 40.86
CA LEU A 594 -23.15 -41.76 42.16
C LEU A 594 -23.97 -40.79 43.02
N ALA A 595 -25.14 -41.22 43.50
CA ALA A 595 -26.08 -40.39 44.26
C ALA A 595 -26.34 -40.90 45.68
N GLN A 596 -26.53 -39.97 46.62
CA GLN A 596 -26.84 -40.22 48.03
C GLN A 596 -28.05 -39.38 48.45
N LYS A 597 -28.99 -40.00 49.19
CA LYS A 597 -30.17 -39.32 49.75
C LYS A 597 -29.89 -38.80 51.17
N ILE A 598 -30.45 -37.64 51.48
CA ILE A 598 -30.28 -36.90 52.73
C ILE A 598 -31.64 -36.45 53.22
N VAL A 599 -31.92 -36.59 54.52
CA VAL A 599 -33.14 -36.12 55.17
C VAL A 599 -32.79 -35.17 56.30
N VAL A 600 -33.30 -33.95 56.23
CA VAL A 600 -33.08 -32.91 57.25
C VAL A 600 -34.40 -32.60 57.93
N VAL A 601 -34.37 -32.54 59.28
CA VAL A 601 -35.54 -32.21 60.09
C VAL A 601 -35.19 -31.03 60.99
N TYR A 602 -36.00 -29.97 60.90
CA TYR A 602 -35.85 -28.73 61.65
C TYR A 602 -37.07 -28.54 62.58
N PRO A 603 -36.93 -28.76 63.90
CA PRO A 603 -38.05 -28.70 64.85
C PRO A 603 -38.45 -27.26 65.20
N ALA A 604 -39.74 -27.04 65.50
CA ALA A 604 -40.32 -25.70 65.73
C ALA A 604 -39.93 -25.02 67.07
N SER A 605 -39.09 -25.61 67.93
CA SER A 605 -38.64 -24.97 69.18
C SER A 605 -37.17 -25.20 69.49
N ALA A 606 -36.34 -24.18 69.28
CA ALA A 606 -35.01 -24.06 69.87
C ALA A 606 -34.94 -22.74 70.65
N ALA A 607 -35.74 -22.66 71.72
CA ALA A 607 -35.50 -21.76 72.83
C ALA A 607 -35.43 -22.64 74.08
N GLU A 608 -34.38 -22.46 74.88
CA GLU A 608 -34.06 -23.17 76.15
C GLU A 608 -33.04 -24.33 76.08
N SER A 609 -31.76 -23.97 75.96
CA SER A 609 -30.60 -24.54 76.69
C SER A 609 -29.37 -23.75 76.19
N GLU A 610 -28.61 -22.97 76.94
CA GLU A 610 -27.99 -23.25 78.23
C GLU A 610 -27.78 -21.93 78.99
N GLY A 611 -28.21 -21.88 80.25
CA GLY A 611 -27.57 -21.05 81.26
C GLY A 611 -26.53 -21.89 81.98
N GLY A 612 -25.32 -21.37 82.15
CA GLY A 612 -24.25 -22.00 82.91
C GLY A 612 -23.08 -21.03 83.13
N GLU A 613 -22.91 -20.62 84.37
CA GLU A 613 -21.90 -19.70 84.92
C GLU A 613 -20.45 -20.16 84.69
N ALA A 614 -19.52 -19.21 84.53
CA ALA A 614 -18.47 -18.93 85.52
C ALA A 614 -17.50 -17.81 85.08
N ALA A 615 -17.10 -17.03 86.08
CA ALA A 615 -16.04 -16.00 86.18
C ALA A 615 -14.83 -16.16 85.23
N GLY A 616 -14.19 -15.12 84.71
CA GLY A 616 -13.91 -13.80 85.27
C GLY A 616 -12.40 -13.68 85.41
N ASP A 617 -11.75 -12.79 84.65
CA ASP A 617 -10.69 -11.90 85.15
C ASP A 617 -10.36 -10.82 84.10
N GLU A 618 -9.95 -9.68 84.64
CA GLU A 618 -9.74 -8.37 84.06
C GLU A 618 -8.51 -8.27 83.14
N GLY A 619 -8.47 -7.22 82.31
CA GLY A 619 -7.19 -6.74 81.78
C GLY A 619 -7.24 -5.85 80.54
N ALA A 620 -7.44 -4.54 80.76
CA ALA A 620 -6.89 -3.38 80.04
C ALA A 620 -7.00 -3.34 78.50
N GLY A 621 -7.73 -2.40 77.88
CA GLY A 621 -7.39 -0.96 77.78
C GLY A 621 -6.91 -0.67 76.34
N GLY A 622 -7.19 0.42 75.64
CA GLY A 622 -7.92 1.66 75.83
C GLY A 622 -7.64 2.55 74.59
N ALA A 623 -8.50 3.55 74.34
CA ALA A 623 -8.32 4.74 73.48
C ALA A 623 -7.94 4.54 71.99
N GLY A 624 -8.55 5.20 71.01
CA GLY A 624 -9.21 6.49 71.01
C GLY A 624 -8.51 7.43 70.02
N ARG A 625 -9.06 7.58 68.82
CA ARG A 625 -9.36 8.86 68.14
C ARG A 625 -9.99 8.62 66.77
#